data_AF-A0A920KI59-F1
#
_entry.id   AF-A0A920KI59-F1
#
_cell.length_a   1.000
_cell.length_b   1.000
_cell.length_c   1.000
_cell.angle_alpha   90.00
_cell.angle_beta   90.00
_cell.angle_gamma   90.00
#
_symmetry.space_group_name_H-M   'P 1'
#
loop_
_entity.id
_entity.type
_entity.pdbx_description
1 polymer ?
#
loop_
_entity_poly.entity_id
_entity_poly.type
_entity_poly.pdbx_seq_one_letter_code
_entity_poly.pdbx_strand_id
1 'polypeptide(L)' 'METTYIITFVVDGRDWSSRPIKGSLQEATDEAKDQLRISRFYGKKPKKVEFKSAKLISGNFS' A
#
# COMPACT_ATOMS: atom_id res chain seq x y z
N MET A 1 -18.31 6.13 2.70
CA MET A 1 -18.14 5.48 1.39
C MET A 1 -16.90 4.62 1.48
N GLU A 2 -17.00 3.29 1.37
CA GLU A 2 -15.83 2.43 1.46
C GLU A 2 -15.24 2.21 0.07
N THR A 3 -14.16 2.93 -0.23
CA THR A 3 -13.30 2.64 -1.38
C THR A 3 -12.26 1.59 -0.98
N THR A 4 -11.96 0.66 -1.89
CA THR A 4 -10.92 -0.36 -1.70
C THR A 4 -9.78 -0.09 -2.67
N TYR A 5 -8.56 0.00 -2.15
CA TYR A 5 -7.36 0.26 -2.93
C TYR A 5 -6.35 -0.89 -2.86
N ILE A 6 -5.57 -1.06 -3.94
CA ILE A 6 -4.26 -1.70 -3.87
C ILE A 6 -3.21 -0.60 -4.02
N ILE A 7 -2.36 -0.45 -3.00
CA ILE A 7 -1.28 0.53 -2.97
C ILE A 7 0.01 -0.15 -3.43
N THR A 8 0.75 0.49 -4.33
CA THR A 8 2.05 0.00 -4.79
C THR A 8 3.15 0.98 -4.41
N PHE A 9 4.20 0.45 -3.81
CA PHE A 9 5.43 1.15 -3.51
C PHE A 9 6.57 0.63 -4.38
N VAL A 10 7.52 1.49 -4.74
CA VAL A 10 8.86 1.07 -5.15
C VAL A 10 9.71 0.95 -3.90
N VAL A 11 10.20 -0.26 -3.66
CA VAL A 11 10.94 -0.69 -2.48
C VAL A 11 12.31 -1.15 -2.93
N ASP A 12 13.35 -0.38 -2.62
CA ASP A 12 14.74 -0.68 -3.02
C ASP A 12 14.86 -1.09 -4.51
N GLY A 13 14.10 -0.40 -5.38
CA GLY A 13 14.07 -0.66 -6.84
C GLY A 13 13.13 -1.78 -7.30
N ARG A 14 12.35 -2.40 -6.41
CA ARG A 14 11.36 -3.44 -6.74
C ARG A 14 9.95 -3.00 -6.38
N ASP A 15 8.98 -3.37 -7.21
CA ASP A 15 7.58 -3.13 -6.89
C ASP A 15 7.12 -4.04 -5.75
N TRP A 16 6.42 -3.45 -4.79
CA TRP A 16 5.68 -4.16 -3.76
C TRP A 16 4.26 -3.61 -3.73
N SER A 17 3.27 -4.50 -3.77
CA SER A 17 1.86 -4.13 -3.69
C SER A 17 1.25 -4.64 -2.40
N SER A 18 0.37 -3.82 -1.81
CA SER A 18 -0.39 -4.20 -0.64
C SER A 18 -1.46 -5.24 -0.97
N ARG A 19 -2.03 -5.83 0.08
CA ARG A 19 -3.35 -6.46 -0.04
C ARG A 19 -4.41 -5.37 -0.30
N PRO A 20 -5.63 -5.73 -0.74
CA PRO A 20 -6.73 -4.79 -0.83
C PRO A 20 -7.00 -4.14 0.54
N ILE A 21 -7.03 -2.81 0.59
CA ILE A 21 -7.25 -2.03 1.81
C ILE A 21 -8.49 -1.15 1.63
N LYS A 22 -9.40 -1.21 2.59
CA LYS A 22 -10.60 -0.38 2.64
C LYS A 22 -10.31 0.92 3.37
N GLY A 23 -10.88 2.02 2.86
CA GLY A 23 -10.78 3.33 3.49
C GLY A 23 -10.57 4.43 2.46
N SER A 24 -10.29 5.63 2.93
CA SER A 24 -9.78 6.71 2.09
C SER A 24 -8.40 6.37 1.53
N LEU A 25 -7.96 7.10 0.49
CA LEU A 25 -6.64 6.90 -0.09
C LEU A 25 -5.51 7.09 0.95
N GLN A 26 -5.67 8.03 1.87
CA GLN A 26 -4.69 8.32 2.91
C GLN A 26 -4.59 7.14 3.88
N GLU A 27 -5.72 6.68 4.43
CA GLU A 27 -5.79 5.52 5.33
C GLU A 27 -5.22 4.26 4.65
N ALA A 28 -5.59 4.03 3.39
CA ALA A 28 -5.09 2.89 2.63
C ALA A 28 -3.57 2.96 2.41
N THR A 29 -3.02 4.16 2.18
CA THR A 29 -1.58 4.34 2.00
C THR A 29 -0.82 4.11 3.31
N ASP A 30 -1.37 4.54 4.44
CA ASP A 30 -0.73 4.37 5.74
C ASP A 30 -0.78 2.91 6.21
N GLU A 31 -1.92 2.22 6.04
CA GLU A 31 -2.00 0.78 6.29
C GLU A 31 -1.08 -0.03 5.36
N ALA A 32 -0.92 0.39 4.10
CA ALA A 32 0.02 -0.26 3.18
C ALA A 32 1.47 -0.14 3.65
N LYS A 33 1.88 0.97 4.28
CA LYS A 33 3.21 1.10 4.88
C LYS A 33 3.38 0.15 6.08
N ASP A 34 2.33 -0.03 6.87
CA ASP A 34 2.35 -0.97 7.99
C ASP A 34 2.42 -2.42 7.51
N GLN A 35 1.65 -2.78 6.49
CA GLN A 35 1.75 -4.09 5.82
C GLN A 35 3.17 -4.32 5.26
N LEU A 36 3.77 -3.30 4.63
CA LEU A 36 5.15 -3.37 4.14
C LEU A 36 6.16 -3.59 5.28
N ARG A 37 5.94 -2.94 6.44
CA ARG A 37 6.76 -3.11 7.64
C ARG A 37 6.63 -4.53 8.21
N ILE A 38 5.41 -5.08 8.28
CA ILE A 38 5.12 -6.45 8.73
C ILE A 38 5.72 -7.47 7.77
N SER A 39 5.60 -7.26 6.45
CA SER A 39 6.18 -8.15 5.43
C SER A 39 7.70 -8.31 5.54
N ARG A 40 8.41 -7.34 6.14
CA ARG A 40 9.88 -7.37 6.30
C ARG A 40 10.35 -7.86 7.66
N PHE A 41 9.47 -8.47 8.46
CA PHE A 41 9.84 -9.00 9.78
C PHE A 41 10.89 -10.14 9.79
N TYR A 42 11.45 -10.56 8.65
CA TYR A 42 12.52 -11.57 8.61
C TYR A 42 13.91 -11.04 8.25
N GLY A 43 14.20 -9.74 8.41
CA GLY A 43 15.57 -9.32 8.76
C GLY A 43 16.23 -8.15 8.02
N LYS A 44 15.56 -7.42 7.13
CA LYS A 44 16.20 -6.25 6.47
C LYS A 44 15.24 -5.08 6.23
N LYS A 45 15.55 -3.95 6.88
CA LYS A 45 14.84 -2.67 6.67
C LYS A 45 15.14 -2.11 5.27
N PRO A 46 14.16 -1.53 4.56
CA PRO A 46 14.43 -0.80 3.32
C PRO A 46 15.40 0.33 3.51
N LYS A 47 16.18 0.62 2.46
CA LYS A 47 16.88 1.89 2.33
C LYS A 47 15.97 2.94 1.71
N LYS A 48 15.15 2.56 0.71
CA LYS A 48 14.27 3.48 -0.02
C LYS A 48 12.89 2.89 -0.21
N VAL A 49 11.85 3.69 0.08
CA VAL A 49 10.45 3.38 -0.19
C VAL A 49 9.81 4.62 -0.81
N GLU A 50 9.24 4.46 -1.99
CA GLU A 50 8.58 5.53 -2.74
C GLU A 50 7.18 5.10 -3.14
N PHE A 51 6.20 6.00 -3.04
CA PHE A 51 4.87 5.75 -3.58
C PHE A 51 4.93 5.66 -5.10
N LYS A 52 4.31 4.62 -5.66
CA LYS A 52 4.21 4.44 -7.11
C LYS A 52 2.80 4.75 -7.62
N SER A 53 1.81 4.07 -7.05
CA SER A 53 0.42 4.17 -7.52
C SER A 53 -0.58 3.65 -6.48
N ALA A 54 -1.81 4.16 -6.57
CA ALA A 54 -2.96 3.60 -5.87
C ALA A 54 -4.01 3.19 -6.91
N LYS A 55 -4.29 1.88 -6.97
CA LYS A 55 -5.32 1.35 -7.86
C LYS A 55 -6.61 1.19 -7.06
N LEU A 56 -7.66 1.89 -7.47
CA LEU A 56 -9.00 1.64 -6.95
C LEU A 56 -9.53 0.31 -7.50
N ILE A 57 -9.93 -0.58 -6.61
CA ILE A 57 -10.48 -1.91 -6.92
C ILE A 57 -12.00 -1.86 -6.90
N SER A 58 -12.58 -1.18 -5.92
CA SER A 58 -14.02 -0.99 -5.78
C SER A 58 -14.31 0.30 -5.03
N GLY A 59 -15.42 0.93 -5.35
CA GLY A 59 -15.92 2.12 -4.68
C GLY A 59 -17.30 2.45 -5.20
N ASN A 60 -18.22 2.77 -4.30
CA ASN A 60 -19.50 3.36 -4.71
C ASN A 60 -19.26 4.83 -5.01
N PHE A 61 -19.32 5.17 -6.30
CA PHE A 61 -19.48 6.53 -6.76
C PHE A 61 -20.98 6.79 -6.83
N SER A 62 -21.51 7.50 -5.83
CA SER A 62 -22.89 8.02 -5.85
C SER A 62 -22.96 9.27 -6.72
#